data_AF-A0A535J7F2-F1
#
_entry.id   AF-A0A535J7F2-F1
#
_cell.length_a   1.000
_cell.length_b   1.000
_cell.length_c   1.000
_cell.angle_alpha   90.00
_cell.angle_beta   90.00
_cell.angle_gamma   90.00
#
_symmetry.space_group_name_H-M   'P 1'
#
loop_
_entity.id
_entity.type
_entity.pdbx_description
1 polymer ?
#
loop_
_entity_poly.entity_id
_entity_poly.type
_entity_poly.pdbx_seq_one_letter_code
_entity_poly.pdbx_strand_id
1 'polypeptide(L)' 'MFRRLHESGCFVIPNPWDLGSARLLARLGFRALATTSSGFAWSRGRPDNRMSVEETLGHLRSI' A
#
# COMPACT_ATOMS: atom_id res chain seq x y z
N MET A 1 -17.28 1.75 -1.82
CA MET A 1 -16.62 2.97 -1.27
C MET A 1 -15.47 3.43 -2.16
N PHE A 2 -14.43 2.62 -2.40
CA PHE A 2 -13.29 3.01 -3.27
C PHE A 2 -13.68 3.34 -4.71
N ARG A 3 -14.52 2.54 -5.37
CA ARG A 3 -15.03 2.82 -6.74
C ARG A 3 -15.63 4.23 -6.86
N ARG A 4 -16.42 4.65 -5.87
CA ARG A 4 -17.07 5.98 -5.86
C ARG A 4 -16.06 7.12 -5.84
N LEU A 5 -14.89 6.93 -5.22
CA LEU A 5 -13.83 7.94 -5.23
C LEU A 5 -13.30 8.21 -6.66
N HIS A 6 -13.51 7.30 -7.61
CA HIS A 6 -13.07 7.43 -9.01
C HIS A 6 -14.16 7.95 -9.95
N GLU A 7 -15.39 8.12 -9.47
CA GLU A 7 -16.52 8.52 -10.35
C GLU A 7 -16.40 9.99 -10.79
N SER A 8 -15.75 10.85 -10.02
CA SER A 8 -15.46 12.24 -10.41
C SER A 8 -14.33 12.87 -9.58
N GLY A 9 -13.67 13.87 -10.16
CA GLY A 9 -12.57 14.61 -9.52
C GLY A 9 -11.27 13.81 -9.43
N CYS A 10 -10.34 14.31 -8.63
CA CYS A 10 -9.07 13.65 -8.34
C CYS A 10 -8.90 13.46 -6.83
N PHE A 11 -8.20 12.39 -6.44
CA PHE A 11 -7.85 12.15 -5.05
C PHE A 11 -6.50 11.45 -4.95
N VAL A 12 -5.81 11.66 -3.83
CA VAL A 12 -4.49 11.07 -3.59
C VAL A 12 -4.65 9.71 -2.93
N ILE A 13 -3.92 8.72 -3.47
CA ILE A 13 -3.78 7.37 -2.90
C ILE A 13 -2.30 7.16 -2.62
N PRO A 14 -1.85 7.29 -1.36
CA PRO A 14 -0.48 6.96 -1.01
C PRO A 14 -0.30 5.44 -0.91
N ASN A 15 0.94 4.98 -1.09
CA ASN A 15 1.31 3.57 -1.10
C ASN A 15 2.25 3.24 0.08
N PRO A 16 1.75 3.08 1.32
CA PRO A 16 2.56 2.56 2.42
C PRO A 16 3.14 1.17 2.11
N TRP A 17 4.32 0.89 2.66
CA TRP A 17 4.99 -0.40 2.57
C TRP A 17 5.08 -1.14 3.91
N ASP A 18 4.57 -0.56 5.00
CA ASP A 18 4.50 -1.19 6.31
C ASP A 18 3.26 -0.74 7.11
N LEU A 19 2.98 -1.43 8.23
CA LEU A 19 1.83 -1.14 9.09
C LEU A 19 1.90 0.26 9.74
N GLY A 20 3.11 0.72 10.06
CA GLY A 20 3.32 2.02 10.72
C GLY A 20 2.90 3.18 9.82
N SER A 21 3.43 3.20 8.60
CA SER A 21 3.10 4.18 7.57
C SER A 21 1.63 4.11 7.17
N ALA A 22 1.05 2.90 7.04
CA ALA A 22 -0.38 2.75 6.75
C ALA A 22 -1.27 3.40 7.82
N ARG A 23 -0.99 3.13 9.10
CA ARG A 23 -1.70 3.76 10.23
C ARG A 23 -1.53 5.27 10.27
N LEU A 24 -0.33 5.76 10.01
CA LEU A 24 -0.06 7.21 9.97
C LEU A 24 -0.87 7.88 8.86
N LEU A 25 -0.82 7.36 7.64
CA LEU A 25 -1.53 7.93 6.49
C LEU A 25 -3.05 7.86 6.67
N ALA A 26 -3.58 6.78 7.25
CA ALA A 26 -4.99 6.71 7.63
C ALA A 26 -5.36 7.82 8.62
N ARG A 27 -4.53 8.06 9.65
CA ARG A 27 -4.74 9.13 10.64
C ARG A 27 -4.65 10.54 10.05
N LEU A 28 -3.87 10.72 8.98
CA LEU A 28 -3.80 11.98 8.23
C LEU A 28 -5.03 12.22 7.35
N GLY A 29 -5.96 11.27 7.27
CA GLY A 29 -7.26 11.45 6.60
C GLY A 29 -7.27 11.11 5.11
N PHE A 30 -6.28 10.37 4.60
CA PHE A 30 -6.33 9.88 3.23
C PHE A 30 -7.53 8.94 3.03
N ARG A 31 -8.32 9.21 1.98
CA ARG A 31 -9.59 8.50 1.73
C ARG A 31 -9.42 7.04 1.31
N ALA A 32 -8.23 6.68 0.85
CA ALA A 32 -7.84 5.32 0.47
C ALA A 32 -6.32 5.18 0.58
N LEU A 33 -5.86 3.94 0.75
CA LEU A 33 -4.46 3.54 0.71
C LEU A 33 -4.31 2.42 -0.31
N ALA A 34 -3.16 2.36 -0.96
CA ALA A 34 -2.73 1.20 -1.73
C ALA A 34 -1.39 0.69 -1.15
N THR A 35 -0.79 -0.31 -1.79
CA THR A 35 0.52 -0.83 -1.38
C THR A 35 1.53 -0.68 -2.52
N THR A 36 2.80 -0.83 -2.21
CA THR A 36 3.89 -0.75 -3.19
C THR A 36 4.74 -2.03 -3.16
N SER A 37 4.89 -2.68 -4.31
CA SER A 37 5.74 -3.87 -4.45
C SER A 37 7.21 -3.53 -4.21
N SER A 38 7.67 -2.41 -4.77
CA SER A 38 9.04 -1.94 -4.62
C SER A 38 9.35 -1.56 -3.18
N GLY A 39 8.43 -0.85 -2.50
CA GLY A 39 8.62 -0.49 -1.09
C GLY A 39 8.70 -1.72 -0.19
N PHE A 40 7.86 -2.74 -0.43
CA PHE A 40 7.96 -4.01 0.29
C PHE A 40 9.29 -4.73 -0.01
N ALA A 41 9.62 -4.96 -1.29
CA ALA A 41 10.81 -5.70 -1.69
C ALA A 41 12.10 -5.04 -1.19
N TRP A 42 12.22 -3.73 -1.34
CA TRP A 42 13.41 -2.97 -0.89
C TRP A 42 13.56 -2.97 0.63
N SER A 43 12.45 -2.92 1.39
CA SER A 43 12.50 -3.06 2.86
C SER A 43 13.05 -4.42 3.31
N ARG A 44 13.02 -5.43 2.43
CA ARG A 44 13.55 -6.78 2.65
C ARG A 44 14.90 -7.01 1.96
N GLY A 45 15.52 -5.96 1.42
CA GLY A 45 16.81 -6.03 0.73
C GLY A 45 16.76 -6.79 -0.60
N ARG A 46 15.59 -6.87 -1.24
CA ARG A 46 15.39 -7.60 -2.51
C ARG A 46 15.02 -6.66 -3.65
N PRO A 47 15.36 -6.98 -4.90
CA PRO A 47 14.86 -6.25 -6.07
C PRO A 47 13.33 -6.34 -6.18
N ASP A 48 12.72 -5.34 -6.81
CA ASP A 48 11.29 -5.37 -7.12
C ASP A 48 10.93 -6.57 -8.02
N ASN A 49 9.68 -7.01 -7.98
CA ASN A 49 9.16 -8.17 -8.72
C ASN A 49 9.86 -9.52 -8.42
N ARG A 50 10.53 -9.63 -7.27
CA ARG A 50 11.19 -10.88 -6.81
C ARG A 50 10.58 -11.51 -5.56
N MET A 51 9.44 -11.00 -5.10
CA MET A 51 8.68 -11.58 -4.00
C MET A 51 7.76 -12.68 -4.54
N SER A 52 7.58 -13.77 -3.78
CA SER A 52 6.59 -14.79 -4.10
C SER A 52 5.17 -14.27 -3.87
N VAL A 53 4.17 -15.00 -4.39
CA VAL A 53 2.76 -14.70 -4.14
C VAL A 53 2.45 -14.82 -2.65
N GLU A 54 2.97 -15.84 -1.98
CA GLU A 54 2.77 -16.09 -0.56
C GLU A 54 3.38 -14.97 0.28
N GLU A 55 4.61 -14.54 -0.03
CA GLU A 55 5.26 -13.42 0.66
C GLU A 55 4.46 -12.11 0.48
N THR A 56 3.98 -11.86 -0.75
CA THR A 56 3.18 -10.68 -1.07
C THR A 56 1.85 -10.70 -0.33
N LEU A 57 1.10 -11.80 -0.37
CA LEU A 57 -0.17 -11.92 0.34
C LEU A 57 0.01 -11.83 1.86
N GLY A 58 1.09 -12.38 2.40
CA GLY A 58 1.43 -12.25 3.82
C GLY A 58 1.65 -10.79 4.23
N HIS A 59 2.37 -10.03 3.40
CA HIS A 59 2.59 -8.60 3.61
C HIS A 59 1.29 -7.79 3.50
N LEU A 60 0.48 -8.02 2.46
CA LEU A 60 -0.79 -7.32 2.25
C LEU A 60 -1.77 -7.53 3.42
N ARG A 61 -1.77 -8.70 4.08
CA ARG A 61 -2.60 -8.96 5.27
C ARG A 61 -2.12 -8.22 6.52
N SER A 62 -0.87 -7.76 6.54
CA SER A 62 -0.28 -7.05 7.68
C SER A 62 -0.50 -5.54 7.66
N ILE A 63 -0.96 -5.01 6.52
CA ILE A 63 -1.28 -3.60 6.26
C ILE A 63 -2.78 -3.39 6.42
#